data_AF-A0A6P3Y4U4-F1
#
_entry.id   AF-A0A6P3Y4U4-F1
#
_cell.length_a   1.000
_cell.length_b   1.000
_cell.length_c   1.000
_cell.angle_alpha   90.00
_cell.angle_beta   90.00
_cell.angle_gamma   90.00
#
_symmetry.space_group_name_H-M   'P 1'
#
loop_
_entity.id
_entity.type
_entity.pdbx_description
1 polymer ?
#
loop_
_entity_poly.entity_id
_entity_poly.type
_entity_poly.pdbx_seq_one_letter_code
_entity_poly.pdbx_strand_id
1 'polypeptide(L)'
;MCPCSIDGPGGVLAHASFPNGDEGYVTEVHVDRAESWHIHISRNPPRTHSLLYVIAHEIGHTLGLHHSEHKDSIVFAMAPSKTKFPITLNFDDIFHIRYPYGANYHGSTTKYHLPPPLQLLLQQQQQQHRKTSIMNRVSYEILI
;
A
#
# COMPACT_ATOMS: atom_id res chain seq x y z
N MET A 1 0.73 -15.49 -4.85
CA MET A 1 -0.56 -15.22 -5.50
C MET A 1 -1.56 -14.83 -4.43
N CYS A 2 -2.03 -13.59 -4.44
CA CYS A 2 -3.06 -13.12 -3.52
C CYS A 2 -4.42 -13.73 -3.92
N PRO A 3 -5.21 -14.25 -2.97
CA PRO A 3 -6.42 -15.03 -3.26
C PRO A 3 -7.71 -14.22 -3.41
N CYS A 4 -7.67 -12.87 -3.47
CA CYS A 4 -8.87 -12.08 -3.71
C CYS A 4 -8.99 -11.69 -5.18
N SER A 5 -10.19 -11.84 -5.72
CA SER A 5 -10.51 -11.55 -7.11
C SER A 5 -11.01 -10.12 -7.19
N ILE A 6 -10.54 -9.38 -8.20
CA ILE A 6 -11.22 -8.18 -8.70
C ILE A 6 -12.73 -8.49 -8.86
N ASP A 7 -13.60 -7.67 -8.27
CA ASP A 7 -15.03 -7.96 -8.05
C ASP A 7 -15.98 -7.17 -8.96
N GLY A 8 -15.48 -6.22 -9.75
CA GLY A 8 -16.28 -5.42 -10.66
C GLY A 8 -16.60 -4.05 -10.06
N PRO A 9 -17.68 -3.37 -10.49
CA PRO A 9 -17.96 -2.02 -10.01
C PRO A 9 -18.24 -1.98 -8.51
N GLY A 10 -17.41 -1.24 -7.79
CA GLY A 10 -17.42 -1.09 -6.34
C GLY A 10 -16.83 -2.29 -5.61
N GLY A 11 -16.61 -2.13 -4.31
CA GLY A 11 -15.87 -3.12 -3.53
C GLY A 11 -14.36 -2.89 -3.65
N VAL A 12 -13.65 -3.82 -4.28
CA VAL A 12 -12.18 -3.85 -4.33
C VAL A 12 -11.65 -3.01 -5.49
N LEU A 13 -11.03 -1.87 -5.17
CA LEU A 13 -10.48 -0.98 -6.20
C LEU A 13 -9.20 -1.51 -6.87
N ALA A 14 -8.31 -2.06 -6.05
CA ALA A 14 -6.99 -2.55 -6.45
C ALA A 14 -6.41 -3.44 -5.34
N HIS A 15 -5.34 -4.16 -5.69
CA HIS A 15 -4.48 -4.84 -4.71
C HIS A 15 -3.02 -4.80 -5.12
N ALA A 16 -2.15 -5.12 -4.17
CA ALA A 16 -0.72 -5.22 -4.37
C ALA A 16 -0.12 -6.47 -3.70
N SER A 17 0.97 -6.95 -4.29
CA SER A 17 1.82 -7.96 -3.66
C SER A 17 2.83 -7.28 -2.73
N PHE A 18 2.97 -7.80 -1.51
CA PHE A 18 4.03 -7.39 -0.59
C PHE A 18 5.38 -7.98 -1.01
N PRO A 19 6.50 -7.30 -0.71
CA PRO A 19 7.82 -7.91 -0.77
C PRO A 19 7.87 -9.17 0.10
N ASN A 20 8.41 -10.26 -0.44
CA ASN A 20 8.58 -11.51 0.31
C ASN A 20 10.03 -11.77 0.75
N GLY A 21 10.99 -10.97 0.26
CA GLY A 21 12.42 -11.07 0.57
C GLY A 21 13.21 -12.06 -0.29
N ASP A 22 12.55 -12.78 -1.21
CA ASP A 22 13.22 -13.70 -2.13
C ASP A 22 13.97 -12.94 -3.24
N GLU A 23 15.15 -13.43 -3.58
CA GLU A 23 15.94 -12.87 -4.68
C GLU A 23 15.19 -13.03 -6.02
N GLY A 24 15.03 -11.94 -6.76
CA GLY A 24 14.33 -11.93 -8.04
C GLY A 24 12.80 -11.95 -7.93
N TYR A 25 12.22 -11.87 -6.74
CA TYR A 25 10.77 -11.71 -6.59
C TYR A 25 10.32 -10.32 -7.08
N VAL A 26 9.22 -10.31 -7.84
CA VAL A 26 8.61 -9.10 -8.38
C VAL A 26 7.29 -8.85 -7.65
N THR A 27 7.14 -7.64 -7.11
CA THR A 27 5.86 -7.15 -6.59
C THR A 27 5.01 -6.60 -7.73
N GLU A 28 3.71 -6.84 -7.66
CA GLU A 28 2.75 -6.42 -8.69
C GLU A 28 1.64 -5.59 -8.06
N VAL A 29 1.09 -4.66 -8.83
CA VAL A 29 -0.15 -3.94 -8.53
C VAL A 29 -1.16 -4.31 -9.60
N HIS A 30 -2.35 -4.76 -9.21
CA HIS A 30 -3.47 -4.98 -10.12
C HIS A 30 -4.58 -4.02 -9.76
N VAL A 31 -5.20 -3.43 -10.78
CA VAL A 31 -6.25 -2.41 -10.64
C VAL A 31 -7.52 -2.95 -11.26
N ASP A 32 -8.66 -2.77 -10.60
CA ASP A 32 -9.95 -3.14 -11.19
C ASP A 32 -10.29 -2.22 -12.37
N ARG A 33 -10.36 -2.79 -13.57
CA ARG A 33 -10.73 -2.07 -14.79
C ARG A 33 -12.20 -1.61 -14.81
N ALA A 34 -13.08 -2.25 -14.06
CA ALA A 34 -14.51 -1.97 -14.03
C ALA A 34 -14.85 -0.66 -13.32
N GLU A 35 -13.91 -0.09 -12.57
CA GLU A 35 -14.11 1.12 -11.80
C GLU A 35 -14.10 2.40 -12.65
N SER A 36 -14.79 3.43 -12.13
CA SER A 36 -14.82 4.75 -12.77
C SER A 36 -13.57 5.54 -12.43
N TRP A 37 -12.50 5.37 -13.21
CA TRP A 37 -11.20 6.01 -12.94
C TRP A 37 -11.09 7.45 -13.43
N HIS A 38 -10.61 8.32 -12.55
CA HIS A 38 -10.02 9.60 -12.91
C HIS A 38 -8.51 9.44 -13.07
N ILE A 39 -8.03 9.52 -14.32
CA ILE A 39 -6.63 9.25 -14.70
C ILE A 39 -5.75 10.51 -14.76
N HIS A 40 -6.32 11.69 -14.55
CA HIS A 40 -5.59 12.95 -14.59
C HIS A 40 -5.02 13.32 -13.22
N ILE A 41 -3.88 14.02 -13.20
CA ILE A 41 -3.26 14.57 -11.99
C ILE A 41 -4.00 15.87 -11.61
N SER A 42 -5.24 15.73 -11.19
CA SER A 42 -6.12 16.84 -10.78
C SER A 42 -7.18 16.34 -9.80
N ARG A 43 -7.97 17.26 -9.23
CA ARG A 43 -9.14 16.88 -8.42
C ARG A 43 -10.09 16.03 -9.28
N ASN A 44 -10.43 14.84 -8.79
CA ASN A 44 -11.33 13.93 -9.48
C ASN A 44 -12.78 14.46 -9.50
N PRO A 45 -13.55 14.24 -10.58
CA PRO A 45 -14.98 14.52 -10.61
C PRO A 45 -15.77 13.74 -9.57
N PRO A 46 -17.02 14.14 -9.27
CA PRO A 46 -17.93 13.34 -8.47
C PRO A 46 -18.13 11.94 -9.08
N ARG A 47 -18.25 10.91 -8.24
CA ARG A 47 -18.50 9.50 -8.62
C ARG A 47 -17.38 8.85 -9.47
N THR A 48 -16.15 9.33 -9.34
CA THR A 48 -14.96 8.68 -9.91
C THR A 48 -13.93 8.43 -8.81
N HIS A 49 -13.14 7.37 -8.93
CA HIS A 49 -12.00 7.08 -8.07
C HIS A 49 -10.71 7.72 -8.62
N SER A 50 -9.90 8.33 -7.76
CA SER A 50 -8.60 8.86 -8.15
C SER A 50 -7.61 7.71 -8.37
N LEU A 51 -7.25 7.45 -9.63
CA LEU A 51 -6.26 6.41 -9.94
C LEU A 51 -4.90 6.73 -9.30
N LEU A 52 -4.53 8.02 -9.26
CA LEU A 52 -3.31 8.48 -8.61
C LEU A 52 -3.27 8.13 -7.11
N TYR A 53 -4.40 8.29 -6.40
CA TYR A 53 -4.46 7.96 -4.97
C TYR A 53 -4.35 6.45 -4.75
N VAL A 54 -5.12 5.67 -5.50
CA VAL A 54 -5.14 4.21 -5.37
C VAL A 54 -3.78 3.62 -5.71
N ILE A 55 -3.17 4.00 -6.85
CA ILE A 55 -1.83 3.52 -7.19
C ILE A 55 -0.79 3.94 -6.15
N ALA A 56 -0.86 5.15 -5.59
CA ALA A 56 0.07 5.58 -4.54
C ALA A 56 -0.07 4.72 -3.27
N HIS A 57 -1.30 4.35 -2.89
CA HIS A 57 -1.58 3.42 -1.81
C HIS A 57 -0.99 2.04 -2.09
N GLU A 58 -1.28 1.45 -3.25
CA GLU A 58 -0.81 0.12 -3.63
C GLU A 58 0.72 0.05 -3.77
N ILE A 59 1.35 1.12 -4.25
CA ILE A 59 2.82 1.23 -4.24
C ILE A 59 3.36 1.23 -2.80
N GLY A 60 2.63 1.79 -1.84
CA GLY A 60 2.98 1.65 -0.42
C GLY A 60 3.11 0.19 -0.01
N HIS A 61 2.15 -0.66 -0.40
CA HIS A 61 2.19 -2.10 -0.13
C HIS A 61 3.33 -2.82 -0.87
N THR A 62 3.62 -2.47 -2.13
CA THR A 62 4.77 -3.06 -2.85
C THR A 62 6.12 -2.65 -2.25
N LEU A 63 6.15 -1.58 -1.45
CA LEU A 63 7.30 -1.14 -0.66
C LEU A 63 7.25 -1.64 0.80
N GLY A 64 6.27 -2.49 1.14
CA GLY A 64 6.16 -3.12 2.46
C GLY A 64 5.45 -2.29 3.53
N LEU A 65 4.77 -1.21 3.17
CA LEU A 65 3.91 -0.47 4.10
C LEU A 65 2.61 -1.23 4.32
N HIS A 66 2.19 -1.36 5.57
CA HIS A 66 0.87 -1.89 5.92
C HIS A 66 -0.15 -0.77 6.08
N HIS A 67 -1.43 -1.12 6.17
CA HIS A 67 -2.47 -0.13 6.40
C HIS A 67 -2.20 0.69 7.67
N SER A 68 -2.36 2.01 7.57
CA SER A 68 -2.36 2.90 8.73
C SER A 68 -3.76 3.00 9.33
N GLU A 69 -3.84 3.22 10.64
CA GLU A 69 -5.09 3.55 11.32
C GLU A 69 -5.49 5.02 11.11
N HIS A 70 -4.57 5.84 10.59
CA HIS A 70 -4.80 7.27 10.35
C HIS A 70 -5.54 7.49 9.03
N LYS A 71 -6.75 8.08 9.12
CA LYS A 71 -7.61 8.36 7.95
C LYS A 71 -7.02 9.32 6.91
N ASP A 72 -5.95 10.03 7.26
CA ASP A 72 -5.23 10.94 6.37
C ASP A 72 -3.96 10.33 5.76
N SER A 73 -3.63 9.08 6.11
CA SER A 73 -2.56 8.29 5.49
C SER A 73 -2.93 7.89 4.07
N ILE A 74 -1.94 7.89 3.18
CA ILE A 74 -2.13 7.34 1.83
C ILE A 74 -2.40 5.83 1.87
N VAL A 75 -1.86 5.12 2.87
CA VAL A 75 -2.09 3.68 3.10
C VAL A 75 -3.27 3.42 4.05
N PHE A 76 -4.24 4.32 4.18
CA PHE A 76 -5.48 4.03 4.91
C PHE A 76 -6.37 3.03 4.13
N ALA A 77 -6.89 2.01 4.82
CA ALA A 77 -7.55 0.84 4.20
C ALA A 77 -8.81 1.14 3.35
N MET A 78 -9.41 2.32 3.47
CA MET A 78 -10.59 2.70 2.70
C MET A 78 -10.30 3.93 1.83
N ALA A 79 -10.71 3.89 0.57
CA ALA A 79 -10.61 5.05 -0.29
C ALA A 79 -11.52 6.17 0.25
N PRO A 80 -11.04 7.43 0.30
CA PRO A 80 -11.88 8.53 0.71
C PRO A 80 -12.95 8.79 -0.36
N SER A 81 -14.19 8.99 0.06
CA SER A 81 -15.30 9.41 -0.83
C SER A 81 -15.00 10.71 -1.61
N LYS A 82 -14.08 11.52 -1.09
CA LYS A 82 -13.49 12.68 -1.77
C LYS A 82 -11.99 12.70 -1.56
N THR A 83 -11.23 12.38 -2.60
CA THR A 83 -9.77 12.48 -2.57
C THR A 83 -9.33 13.93 -2.42
N LYS A 84 -8.40 14.19 -1.49
CA LYS A 84 -7.73 15.50 -1.39
C LYS A 84 -6.81 15.69 -2.59
N PHE A 85 -6.77 16.90 -3.14
CA PHE A 85 -5.83 17.28 -4.19
C PHE A 85 -5.13 18.60 -3.81
N PRO A 86 -3.79 18.69 -3.90
CA PRO A 86 -2.85 17.62 -4.26
C PRO A 86 -2.86 16.47 -3.23
N ILE A 87 -2.47 15.26 -3.65
CA ILE A 87 -2.25 14.16 -2.71
C ILE A 87 -1.00 14.48 -1.86
N THR A 88 -1.04 14.12 -0.59
CA THR A 88 0.05 14.37 0.36
C THR A 88 0.30 13.12 1.17
N LEU A 89 1.57 12.82 1.45
CA LEU A 89 1.94 11.80 2.42
C LEU A 89 1.85 12.39 3.82
N ASN A 90 1.21 11.68 4.75
CA ASN A 90 1.20 12.10 6.14
C ASN A 90 2.54 11.74 6.82
N PHE A 91 2.69 12.12 8.09
CA PHE A 91 3.90 11.85 8.85
C PHE A 91 4.19 10.33 8.96
N ASP A 92 3.15 9.53 9.14
CA ASP A 92 3.22 8.08 9.32
C ASP A 92 3.71 7.38 8.05
N ASP A 93 3.20 7.79 6.89
CA ASP A 93 3.62 7.32 5.57
C ASP A 93 5.13 7.59 5.36
N ILE A 94 5.56 8.82 5.67
CA ILE A 94 6.96 9.26 5.49
C ILE A 94 7.88 8.52 6.47
N PHE A 95 7.45 8.34 7.71
CA PHE A 95 8.21 7.66 8.74
C PHE A 95 8.41 6.19 8.38
N HIS A 96 7.33 5.48 8.04
CA HIS A 96 7.38 4.05 7.74
C HIS A 96 8.08 3.72 6.42
N ILE A 97 8.09 4.62 5.43
CA ILE A 97 8.89 4.40 4.22
C ILE A 97 10.38 4.71 4.45
N ARG A 98 10.72 5.71 5.27
CA ARG A 98 12.12 6.04 5.54
C ARG A 98 12.80 5.06 6.48
N TYR A 99 12.05 4.41 7.37
CA TYR A 99 12.62 3.46 8.32
C TYR A 99 13.39 2.30 7.65
N PRO A 100 12.81 1.56 6.68
CA PRO A 100 13.51 0.48 5.99
C PRO A 100 14.45 0.94 4.87
N TYR A 101 14.17 2.08 4.21
CA TYR A 101 14.92 2.52 3.02
C TYR A 101 15.93 3.66 3.27
N GLY A 102 15.90 4.28 4.45
CA GLY A 102 16.72 5.45 4.79
C GLY A 102 16.13 6.78 4.32
N ALA A 103 16.67 7.88 4.85
CA ALA A 103 16.16 9.24 4.61
C ALA A 103 16.88 10.02 3.49
N ASN A 104 17.87 9.41 2.81
CA ASN A 104 18.81 10.16 1.98
C ASN A 104 18.33 10.34 0.54
N TYR A 105 17.73 11.51 0.27
CA TYR A 105 17.44 12.01 -1.09
C TYR A 105 18.67 12.66 -1.77
N HIS A 106 19.88 12.54 -1.22
CA HIS A 106 21.08 13.12 -1.84
C HIS A 106 22.22 12.09 -1.90
N GLY A 107 22.41 11.54 -3.09
CA GLY A 107 23.65 10.93 -3.60
C GLY A 107 24.44 10.03 -2.66
N SER A 108 24.11 8.74 -2.60
CA SER A 108 25.10 7.64 -2.48
C SER A 108 24.40 6.30 -2.69
N THR A 109 24.82 5.61 -3.74
CA THR A 109 24.37 4.29 -4.17
C THR A 109 24.88 3.23 -3.20
N THR A 110 24.19 3.00 -2.09
CA THR A 110 24.46 1.85 -1.22
C THR A 110 23.55 0.70 -1.63
N LYS A 111 24.16 -0.41 -2.04
CA LYS A 111 23.50 -1.64 -2.47
C LYS A 111 22.48 -2.09 -1.43
N TYR A 112 21.30 -2.48 -1.91
CA TYR A 112 20.18 -2.99 -1.13
C TYR A 112 20.55 -4.32 -0.45
N HIS A 113 21.14 -4.24 0.74
CA HIS A 113 20.98 -5.29 1.74
C HIS A 113 19.96 -4.80 2.75
N LEU A 114 18.83 -5.51 2.84
CA LEU A 114 17.89 -5.33 3.93
C LEU A 114 18.66 -5.48 5.25
N PRO A 115 18.71 -4.47 6.12
CA PRO A 115 19.44 -4.59 7.37
C PRO A 115 18.83 -5.71 8.23
N PRO A 116 19.64 -6.52 8.95
CA PRO A 116 19.19 -7.64 9.77
C PRO A 116 18.00 -7.38 10.71
N PRO A 117 17.80 -6.17 11.29
CA PRO A 117 16.63 -5.85 12.09
C PRO A 117 15.30 -5.99 11.34
N LEU A 118 15.27 -5.74 10.02
CA LEU A 118 14.04 -5.88 9.22
C LEU A 118 13.61 -7.33 9.09
N GLN A 119 14.55 -8.27 8.98
CA GLN A 119 14.19 -9.70 8.96
C GLN A 119 13.56 -10.13 10.28
N LEU A 120 14.09 -9.64 11.41
CA LEU A 120 13.57 -9.98 12.73
C LEU A 120 12.20 -9.33 12.98
N LEU A 121 12.01 -8.07 12.56
CA LEU A 121 10.73 -7.37 12.66
C LEU A 121 9.67 -7.98 11.75
N LEU A 122 10.02 -8.32 10.50
CA LEU A 122 9.13 -9.04 9.57
C LEU A 122 8.74 -10.41 10.14
N GLN A 123 9.68 -11.14 10.74
CA GLN A 123 9.41 -12.46 11.31
C GLN A 123 8.56 -12.36 12.60
N GLN A 124 8.80 -11.37 13.45
CA GLN A 124 7.98 -11.12 14.64
C GLN A 124 6.58 -10.65 14.28
N GLN A 125 6.43 -9.79 13.28
CA GLN A 125 5.14 -9.31 12.81
C GLN A 125 4.36 -10.41 12.08
N GLN A 126 5.01 -11.22 11.23
CA GLN A 126 4.40 -12.43 10.64
C GLN A 126 3.95 -13.43 11.71
N GLN A 127 4.68 -13.58 12.81
CA GLN A 127 4.27 -14.41 13.95
C GLN A 127 3.10 -13.81 14.73
N GLN A 128 3.05 -12.47 14.87
CA GLN A 128 1.92 -11.77 15.47
C GLN A 128 0.65 -11.93 14.63
N HIS A 129 0.76 -11.80 13.30
CA HIS A 129 -0.32 -12.10 12.34
C HIS A 129 -0.75 -13.57 12.39
N ARG A 130 0.17 -14.53 12.59
CA ARG A 130 -0.17 -15.95 12.76
C ARG A 130 -0.97 -16.23 14.04
N LYS A 131 -0.74 -15.46 15.11
CA LYS A 131 -1.48 -15.56 16.37
C LYS A 131 -2.83 -14.82 16.34
N THR A 132 -2.93 -13.69 15.63
CA THR A 132 -4.20 -12.98 15.44
C THR A 132 -5.07 -13.58 14.33
N SER A 133 -4.52 -14.43 13.45
CA SER A 133 -5.25 -15.17 12.40
C SER A 133 -6.34 -16.12 12.96
N ILE A 134 -6.26 -16.52 14.23
CA ILE A 134 -7.35 -17.27 14.89
C ILE A 134 -8.54 -16.36 15.25
N MET A 135 -8.39 -15.02 15.20
CA MET A 135 -9.47 -14.11 15.60
C MET A 135 -9.71 -12.86 14.75
N ASN A 136 -8.97 -12.57 13.67
CA ASN A 136 -9.32 -11.47 12.76
C ASN A 136 -8.71 -11.65 11.36
N ARG A 137 -9.57 -11.93 10.39
CA ARG A 137 -9.32 -11.96 8.94
C ARG A 137 -9.53 -10.54 8.43
N VAL A 138 -8.48 -9.72 8.34
CA VAL A 138 -8.55 -8.33 7.86
C VAL A 138 -7.79 -8.23 6.53
N SER A 139 -8.51 -7.82 5.49
CA SER A 139 -8.15 -7.85 4.07
C SER A 139 -7.08 -6.82 3.68
N TYR A 140 -6.33 -7.13 2.62
CA TYR A 140 -5.23 -6.34 2.03
C TYR A 140 -5.70 -5.62 0.76
N GLU A 141 -6.84 -4.94 0.85
CA GLU A 141 -7.59 -4.38 -0.28
C GLU A 141 -8.05 -2.98 0.08
N ILE A 142 -8.04 -2.07 -0.90
CA ILE A 142 -8.73 -0.79 -0.76
C ILE A 142 -10.21 -1.00 -1.06
N LEU A 143 -11.05 -0.63 -0.11
CA LEU A 143 -12.51 -0.70 -0.21
C LEU A 143 -13.15 0.69 -0.34
N ILE A 144 -14.33 0.74 -0.97
CA ILE A 144 -15.16 1.97 -1.15
C ILE A 144 -16.35 2.08 -0.20
#